data_AF-A0A6A1TLT4-F1
#
_entry.id   AF-A0A6A1TLT4-F1
#
_cell.length_a   1.000
_cell.length_b   1.000
_cell.length_c   1.000
_cell.angle_alpha   90.00
_cell.angle_beta   90.00
_cell.angle_gamma   90.00
#
_symmetry.space_group_name_H-M   'P 1'
#
loop_
_entity.id
_entity.type
_entity.pdbx_description
1 polymer ?
#
loop_
_entity_poly.entity_id
_entity_poly.type
_entity_poly.pdbx_seq_one_letter_code
_entity_poly.pdbx_strand_id
1 'polypeptide(L)'
;MRSTVDLTTSDFKLTFADRDFIWSGKAVPGLPLLRWPNGDLCEPVLYFFGHSAIENRVAMKSMRPEAYALREWLVFLWNKGINLLDVNDKLLEQFRREQGWPDADPFEKAVHRKRKDTPSIARTKRCIERKCHQIFEFYRLLPVAMPFEDGGARTPTFTGRALGTQAYPLTAKVAWNARKKQEYLRWVRSERIFVIPRPPIAATENEVVRLYGNLRQHAFRVQSRLKLDQPTDKDWIVSDRNWLIANVMAKAGLRCEEVSDLTVHQLAAALNEAGITDEVIDLDAVFEEELQKKISARILSLKKGEEYAFLSVTTIGKGGKTRSVPFPPSLVVDLLIVGVWGCRRKQLNIWRSSDPRFVSPSALFLSQQTRSQMDEGSIGDIIGKAFRDCRIKKGAHKLRGYFATVTAAALWNEYFAGNQYRFDQALVNKVLDELARALGHAQITTTVKFYLDKQLFAHLTKIGSPQAQLFRRLWDTLVMGKNELSERSTTLLSQIMARLAATRDDSMLIEVLETVLKDERLASAEPVKRKLTVVPSVERLTD
;
A
#
# COMPACT_ATOMS: atom_id res chain seq x y z
N MET A 1 -21.67 10.04 -44.28
CA MET A 1 -21.95 11.18 -43.38
C MET A 1 -21.62 10.76 -41.96
N ARG A 2 -20.49 11.21 -41.40
CA ARG A 2 -20.14 10.93 -39.99
C ARG A 2 -20.95 11.88 -39.10
N SER A 3 -21.71 11.32 -38.17
CA SER A 3 -22.35 12.05 -37.07
C SER A 3 -21.31 12.95 -36.39
N THR A 4 -21.63 14.22 -36.20
CA THR A 4 -20.77 15.27 -35.59
C THR A 4 -20.70 15.18 -34.07
N VAL A 5 -21.22 14.11 -33.46
CA VAL A 5 -21.22 13.95 -32.00
C VAL A 5 -19.93 13.26 -31.57
N ASP A 6 -19.07 14.01 -30.87
CA ASP A 6 -17.89 13.45 -30.19
C ASP A 6 -18.35 12.40 -29.18
N LEU A 7 -17.84 11.17 -29.33
CA LEU A 7 -18.12 10.09 -28.39
C LEU A 7 -17.28 10.24 -27.13
N THR A 8 -17.78 9.65 -26.07
CA THR A 8 -17.20 9.68 -24.73
C THR A 8 -16.91 8.27 -24.23
N THR A 9 -16.25 8.15 -23.07
CA THR A 9 -15.96 6.83 -22.49
C THR A 9 -17.18 6.03 -22.05
N SER A 10 -18.36 6.64 -21.92
CA SER A 10 -19.61 5.91 -21.65
C SER A 10 -20.15 5.18 -22.86
N ASP A 11 -19.86 5.68 -24.07
CA ASP A 11 -20.28 5.05 -25.33
C ASP A 11 -19.49 3.75 -25.61
N PHE A 12 -18.31 3.63 -25.01
CA PHE A 12 -17.48 2.42 -25.05
C PHE A 12 -17.69 1.61 -23.78
N LYS A 13 -18.66 0.68 -23.81
CA LYS A 13 -19.06 -0.09 -22.62
C LYS A 13 -17.92 -1.01 -22.17
N LEU A 14 -17.42 -0.77 -20.96
CA LEU A 14 -16.44 -1.64 -20.30
C LEU A 14 -17.11 -2.43 -19.18
N THR A 15 -17.07 -3.75 -19.29
CA THR A 15 -17.54 -4.70 -18.28
C THR A 15 -16.40 -5.64 -17.87
N PHE A 16 -16.60 -6.39 -16.80
CA PHE A 16 -15.64 -7.39 -16.34
C PHE A 16 -16.35 -8.74 -16.25
N ALA A 17 -15.69 -9.77 -16.74
CA ALA A 17 -16.23 -11.12 -16.78
C ALA A 17 -16.60 -11.65 -15.38
N ASP A 18 -17.66 -12.44 -15.30
CA ASP A 18 -18.12 -13.09 -14.08
C ASP A 18 -17.27 -14.32 -13.72
N ARG A 19 -17.72 -15.11 -12.73
CA ARG A 19 -17.00 -16.30 -12.26
C ARG A 19 -17.00 -17.46 -13.24
N ASP A 20 -17.97 -17.50 -14.14
CA ASP A 20 -18.24 -18.63 -15.02
C ASP A 20 -17.67 -18.39 -16.42
N PHE A 21 -17.13 -17.20 -16.68
CA PHE A 21 -16.48 -16.88 -17.95
C PHE A 21 -15.21 -17.71 -18.17
N ILE A 22 -15.21 -18.47 -19.26
CA ILE A 22 -14.11 -19.34 -19.67
C ILE A 22 -13.38 -18.71 -20.86
N TRP A 23 -12.06 -18.62 -20.77
CA TRP A 23 -11.18 -18.24 -21.87
C TRP A 23 -10.11 -19.32 -22.07
N SER A 24 -10.01 -19.84 -23.29
CA SER A 24 -9.05 -20.93 -23.61
C SER A 24 -9.16 -22.12 -22.64
N GLY A 25 -10.40 -22.53 -22.32
CA GLY A 25 -10.68 -23.66 -21.43
C GLY A 25 -10.42 -23.39 -19.94
N LYS A 26 -10.04 -22.18 -19.52
CA LYS A 26 -9.80 -21.81 -18.12
C LYS A 26 -10.78 -20.73 -17.66
N ALA A 27 -11.29 -20.85 -16.44
CA ALA A 27 -12.08 -19.78 -15.83
C ALA A 27 -11.19 -18.54 -15.58
N VAL A 28 -11.59 -17.39 -16.11
CA VAL A 28 -10.84 -16.12 -15.98
C VAL A 28 -11.74 -14.99 -15.45
N PRO A 29 -12.21 -15.09 -14.20
CA PRO A 29 -13.05 -14.07 -13.60
C PRO A 29 -12.39 -12.70 -13.59
N GLY A 30 -13.15 -11.68 -13.93
CA GLY A 30 -12.68 -10.29 -13.96
C GLY A 30 -11.93 -9.89 -15.22
N LEU A 31 -11.89 -10.75 -16.26
CA LEU A 31 -11.32 -10.39 -17.56
C LEU A 31 -12.04 -9.14 -18.13
N PRO A 32 -11.30 -8.09 -18.58
CA PRO A 32 -11.95 -6.92 -19.13
C PRO A 32 -12.62 -7.20 -20.49
N LEU A 33 -13.88 -6.83 -20.61
CA LEU A 33 -14.69 -6.95 -21.83
C LEU A 33 -15.09 -5.54 -22.29
N LEU A 34 -14.43 -5.04 -23.35
CA LEU A 34 -14.64 -3.71 -23.90
C LEU A 34 -15.45 -3.80 -25.19
N ARG A 35 -16.51 -2.99 -25.31
CA ARG A 35 -17.40 -2.97 -26.47
C ARG A 35 -17.32 -1.64 -27.21
N TRP A 36 -17.44 -1.70 -28.53
CA TRP A 36 -17.59 -0.57 -29.42
C TRP A 36 -18.95 0.13 -29.19
N PRO A 37 -19.13 1.36 -29.71
CA PRO A 37 -20.40 2.09 -29.60
C PRO A 37 -21.61 1.37 -30.20
N ASN A 38 -21.38 0.51 -31.20
CA ASN A 38 -22.42 -0.33 -31.80
C ASN A 38 -22.81 -1.56 -30.94
N GLY A 39 -22.12 -1.80 -29.82
CA GLY A 39 -22.37 -2.92 -28.91
C GLY A 39 -21.46 -4.14 -29.14
N ASP A 40 -20.77 -4.20 -30.27
CA ASP A 40 -19.89 -5.31 -30.61
C ASP A 40 -18.68 -5.36 -29.69
N LEU A 41 -18.15 -6.55 -29.47
CA LEU A 41 -16.97 -6.74 -28.64
C LEU A 41 -15.72 -6.27 -29.40
N CYS A 42 -14.84 -5.53 -28.73
CA CYS A 42 -13.56 -5.13 -29.29
C CYS A 42 -12.59 -6.30 -29.21
N GLU A 43 -12.60 -7.16 -30.22
CA GLU A 43 -11.81 -8.40 -30.25
C GLU A 43 -10.32 -8.19 -30.00
N PRO A 44 -9.63 -7.21 -30.62
CA PRO A 44 -8.21 -6.97 -30.35
C PRO A 44 -7.91 -6.76 -28.87
N VAL A 45 -8.78 -6.03 -28.16
CA VAL A 45 -8.65 -5.78 -26.72
C VAL A 45 -8.96 -7.04 -25.90
N LEU A 46 -9.96 -7.81 -26.31
CA LEU A 46 -10.27 -9.11 -25.69
C LEU A 46 -9.09 -10.08 -25.80
N TYR A 47 -8.56 -10.29 -27.00
CA TYR A 47 -7.41 -11.17 -27.23
C TYR A 47 -6.18 -10.72 -26.44
N PHE A 48 -5.89 -9.41 -26.40
CA PHE A 48 -4.80 -8.87 -25.58
C PHE A 48 -4.94 -9.22 -24.09
N PHE A 49 -6.14 -9.04 -23.51
CA PHE A 49 -6.36 -9.40 -22.10
C PHE A 49 -6.39 -10.91 -21.89
N GLY A 50 -6.96 -11.67 -22.82
CA GLY A 50 -6.96 -13.12 -22.80
C GLY A 50 -5.55 -13.70 -22.79
N HIS A 51 -4.68 -13.23 -23.69
CA HIS A 51 -3.25 -13.56 -23.69
C HIS A 51 -2.58 -13.15 -22.37
N SER A 52 -2.87 -11.96 -21.86
CA SER A 52 -2.33 -11.49 -20.58
C SER A 52 -2.73 -12.36 -19.39
N ALA A 53 -3.92 -12.96 -19.43
CA ALA A 53 -4.42 -13.88 -18.40
C ALA A 53 -3.76 -15.26 -18.50
N ILE A 54 -3.64 -15.81 -19.71
CA ILE A 54 -2.99 -17.10 -19.97
C ILE A 54 -1.51 -17.06 -19.54
N GLU A 55 -0.79 -16.01 -19.95
CA GLU A 55 0.64 -15.84 -19.67
C GLU A 55 0.93 -15.28 -18.27
N ASN A 56 -0.10 -15.01 -17.46
CA ASN A 56 0.04 -14.33 -16.16
C ASN A 56 0.89 -13.03 -16.24
N ARG A 57 0.81 -12.30 -17.36
CA ARG A 57 1.62 -11.09 -17.61
C ARG A 57 1.44 -10.07 -16.48
N VAL A 58 0.19 -9.90 -16.05
CA VAL A 58 -0.22 -9.04 -14.94
C VAL A 58 -1.33 -9.72 -14.15
N ALA A 59 -1.42 -9.42 -12.85
CA ALA A 59 -2.56 -9.87 -12.04
C ALA A 59 -3.88 -9.30 -12.59
N MET A 60 -4.97 -10.05 -12.49
CA MET A 60 -6.29 -9.65 -13.01
C MET A 60 -6.73 -8.25 -12.54
N LYS A 61 -6.54 -7.93 -11.25
CA LYS A 61 -6.82 -6.59 -10.70
C LYS A 61 -5.98 -5.46 -11.31
N SER A 62 -4.84 -5.79 -11.91
CA SER A 62 -3.97 -4.85 -12.61
C SER A 62 -4.34 -4.68 -14.08
N MET A 63 -5.19 -5.55 -14.66
CA MET A 63 -5.75 -5.35 -16.01
C MET A 63 -6.80 -4.25 -16.04
N ARG A 64 -7.55 -4.05 -14.95
CA ARG A 64 -8.58 -2.99 -14.84
C ARG A 64 -8.08 -1.59 -15.22
N PRO A 65 -6.97 -1.06 -14.66
CA PRO A 65 -6.45 0.24 -15.09
C PRO A 65 -5.94 0.25 -16.54
N GLU A 66 -5.46 -0.88 -17.07
CA GLU A 66 -5.09 -0.98 -18.50
C GLU A 66 -6.33 -0.88 -19.39
N ALA A 67 -7.43 -1.55 -19.02
CA ALA A 67 -8.68 -1.51 -19.76
C ALA A 67 -9.29 -0.10 -19.82
N TYR A 68 -9.20 0.66 -18.72
CA TYR A 68 -9.61 2.06 -18.74
C TYR A 68 -8.72 2.92 -19.65
N ALA A 69 -7.41 2.71 -19.66
CA ALA A 69 -6.50 3.42 -20.55
C ALA A 69 -6.77 3.10 -22.03
N LEU A 70 -7.00 1.83 -22.35
CA LEU A 70 -7.36 1.39 -23.70
C LEU A 70 -8.72 1.94 -24.12
N ARG A 71 -9.72 1.97 -23.23
CA ARG A 71 -11.01 2.59 -23.53
C ARG A 71 -10.87 4.07 -23.90
N GLU A 72 -10.11 4.84 -23.13
CA GLU A 72 -9.86 6.25 -23.46
C GLU A 72 -9.12 6.41 -24.80
N TRP A 73 -8.19 5.50 -25.09
CA TRP A 73 -7.48 5.47 -26.37
C TRP A 73 -8.40 5.15 -27.55
N LEU A 74 -9.34 4.20 -27.40
CA LEU A 74 -10.31 3.89 -28.44
C LEU A 74 -11.25 5.06 -28.72
N VAL A 75 -11.71 5.76 -27.67
CA VAL A 75 -12.49 7.00 -27.82
C VAL A 75 -11.71 8.04 -28.61
N PHE A 76 -10.44 8.24 -28.26
CA PHE A 76 -9.55 9.16 -28.98
C PHE A 76 -9.44 8.80 -30.47
N LEU A 77 -9.13 7.54 -30.79
CA LEU A 77 -9.01 7.08 -32.18
C LEU A 77 -10.32 7.25 -32.96
N TRP A 78 -11.45 6.89 -32.34
CA TRP A 78 -12.77 7.00 -32.95
C TRP A 78 -13.14 8.44 -33.30
N ASN A 79 -12.95 9.37 -32.36
CA ASN A 79 -13.26 10.79 -32.59
C ASN A 79 -12.33 11.42 -33.63
N LYS A 80 -11.10 10.90 -33.82
CA LYS A 80 -10.23 11.29 -34.94
C LYS A 80 -10.54 10.54 -36.23
N GLY A 81 -11.43 9.54 -36.19
CA GLY A 81 -11.78 8.72 -37.34
C GLY A 81 -10.63 7.83 -37.84
N ILE A 82 -9.77 7.39 -36.93
CA ILE A 82 -8.56 6.61 -37.18
C ILE A 82 -8.83 5.15 -36.83
N ASN A 83 -8.41 4.22 -37.70
CA ASN A 83 -8.52 2.80 -37.42
C ASN A 83 -7.57 2.39 -36.28
N LEU A 84 -7.97 1.39 -35.49
CA LEU A 84 -7.15 0.81 -34.42
C LEU A 84 -5.76 0.37 -34.89
N LEU A 85 -5.64 -0.03 -36.15
CA LEU A 85 -4.41 -0.54 -36.76
C LEU A 85 -3.55 0.56 -37.42
N ASP A 86 -4.09 1.76 -37.64
CA ASP A 86 -3.40 2.87 -38.30
C ASP A 86 -2.64 3.78 -37.31
N VAL A 87 -2.16 3.21 -36.20
CA VAL A 87 -1.55 3.99 -35.12
C VAL A 87 -0.11 4.34 -35.38
N ASN A 88 0.35 5.47 -34.83
CA ASN A 88 1.75 5.85 -34.93
C ASN A 88 2.20 6.73 -33.74
N ASP A 89 3.50 7.02 -33.68
CA ASP A 89 4.11 7.86 -32.65
C ASP A 89 3.48 9.25 -32.53
N LYS A 90 3.00 9.85 -33.64
CA LYS A 90 2.37 11.18 -33.61
C LYS A 90 1.01 11.13 -32.92
N LEU A 91 0.23 10.07 -33.13
CA LEU A 91 -1.08 9.90 -32.50
C LEU A 91 -0.98 9.64 -31.00
N LEU A 92 -0.02 8.80 -30.58
CA LEU A 92 0.21 8.57 -29.15
C LEU A 92 0.73 9.83 -28.44
N GLU A 93 1.53 10.65 -29.13
CA GLU A 93 1.94 11.98 -28.67
C GLU A 93 0.76 12.94 -28.54
N GLN A 94 -0.12 12.97 -29.55
CA GLN A 94 -1.30 13.83 -29.52
C GLN A 94 -2.23 13.45 -28.37
N PHE A 95 -2.51 12.16 -28.18
CA PHE A 95 -3.27 11.69 -27.03
C PHE A 95 -2.61 12.08 -25.71
N ARG A 96 -1.28 11.92 -25.60
CA ARG A 96 -0.53 12.37 -24.43
C ARG A 96 -0.78 13.86 -24.12
N ARG A 97 -0.76 14.73 -25.13
CA ARG A 97 -1.04 16.17 -24.98
C ARG A 97 -2.49 16.44 -24.59
N GLU A 98 -3.46 15.79 -25.24
CA GLU A 98 -4.89 15.94 -24.94
C GLU A 98 -5.24 15.46 -23.51
N GLN A 99 -4.43 14.57 -22.91
CA GLN A 99 -4.53 14.19 -21.49
C GLN A 99 -3.97 15.24 -20.51
N GLY A 100 -3.51 16.40 -21.01
CA GLY A 100 -2.93 17.48 -20.23
C GLY A 100 -1.43 17.34 -19.98
N TRP A 101 -0.70 16.66 -20.88
CA TRP A 101 0.76 16.69 -20.83
C TRP A 101 1.25 18.09 -21.23
N PRO A 102 1.98 18.80 -20.36
CA PRO A 102 2.45 20.14 -20.69
C PRO A 102 3.39 20.05 -21.88
N ASP A 103 3.11 20.83 -22.93
CA ASP A 103 4.05 20.99 -24.02
C ASP A 103 5.35 21.53 -23.43
N ALA A 104 6.42 20.77 -23.61
CA ALA A 104 7.74 21.25 -23.21
C ALA A 104 8.12 22.32 -24.24
N ASP A 105 7.94 23.60 -23.89
CA ASP A 105 8.43 24.71 -24.69
C ASP A 105 9.90 24.42 -25.04
N PRO A 106 10.24 24.33 -26.33
CA PRO A 106 11.62 24.09 -26.78
C PRO A 106 12.62 25.07 -26.13
N PHE A 107 12.20 26.31 -25.84
CA PHE A 107 13.04 27.31 -25.19
C PHE A 107 13.16 27.11 -23.67
N GLU A 108 12.15 26.56 -23.00
CA GLU A 108 12.22 26.26 -21.56
C GLU A 108 13.08 25.02 -21.25
N LYS A 109 13.28 24.09 -22.19
CA LYS A 109 14.11 22.89 -21.94
C LYS A 109 15.55 23.21 -21.53
N ALA A 110 16.08 24.37 -21.91
CA ALA A 110 17.41 24.82 -21.51
C ALA A 110 17.43 25.49 -20.11
N VAL A 111 16.40 26.28 -19.78
CA VAL A 111 16.35 27.09 -18.54
C VAL A 111 15.70 26.34 -17.37
N HIS A 112 14.80 25.39 -17.63
CA HIS A 112 13.99 24.69 -16.63
C HIS A 112 14.39 23.27 -16.28
N ARG A 113 15.58 22.80 -16.71
CA ARG A 113 16.20 21.59 -16.11
C ARG A 113 16.31 21.67 -14.57
N LYS A 114 16.12 22.84 -13.95
CA LYS A 114 16.11 23.05 -12.49
C LYS A 114 14.73 23.27 -11.85
N ARG A 115 13.64 23.57 -12.57
CA ARG A 115 12.33 23.76 -11.93
C ARG A 115 11.73 22.38 -11.59
N LYS A 116 11.72 22.04 -10.31
CA LYS A 116 11.06 20.83 -9.81
C LYS A 116 9.56 20.96 -10.08
N ASP A 117 9.02 20.02 -10.87
CA ASP A 117 7.57 19.87 -11.05
C ASP A 117 6.87 19.90 -9.67
N THR A 118 5.73 20.57 -9.59
CA THR A 118 4.90 20.48 -8.38
C THR A 118 4.46 19.03 -8.18
N PRO A 119 4.22 18.58 -6.93
CA PRO A 119 3.77 17.20 -6.66
C PRO A 119 2.45 16.80 -7.35
N SER A 120 1.65 17.78 -7.78
CA SER A 120 0.42 17.57 -8.55
C SER A 120 0.75 17.28 -10.02
N ILE A 121 1.54 18.14 -10.66
CA ILE A 121 1.97 17.99 -12.06
C ILE A 121 2.71 16.66 -12.26
N ALA A 122 3.66 16.34 -11.37
CA ALA A 122 4.39 15.07 -11.42
C ALA A 122 3.47 13.85 -11.31
N ARG A 123 2.37 13.94 -10.53
CA ARG A 123 1.37 12.88 -10.41
C ARG A 123 0.56 12.73 -11.71
N THR A 124 0.13 13.84 -12.30
CA THR A 124 -0.59 13.86 -13.58
C THR A 124 0.27 13.27 -14.68
N LYS A 125 1.50 13.78 -14.87
CA LYS A 125 2.47 13.21 -15.82
C LYS A 125 2.62 11.70 -15.61
N ARG A 126 2.76 11.23 -14.35
CA ARG A 126 2.91 9.79 -14.06
C ARG A 126 1.68 8.98 -14.47
N CYS A 127 0.49 9.54 -14.31
CA CYS A 127 -0.74 8.90 -14.75
C CYS A 127 -0.76 8.76 -16.28
N ILE A 128 -0.46 9.85 -16.99
CA ILE A 128 -0.44 9.90 -18.46
C ILE A 128 0.61 8.93 -19.02
N GLU A 129 1.85 8.98 -18.52
CA GLU A 129 2.90 8.04 -18.95
C GLU A 129 2.53 6.58 -18.71
N ARG A 130 1.76 6.29 -17.65
CA ARG A 130 1.26 4.93 -17.42
C ARG A 130 0.25 4.53 -18.49
N LYS A 131 -0.70 5.40 -18.83
CA LYS A 131 -1.67 5.15 -19.92
C LYS A 131 -0.94 4.93 -21.24
N CYS A 132 -0.02 5.82 -21.61
CA CYS A 132 0.79 5.68 -22.84
C CYS A 132 1.59 4.37 -22.86
N HIS A 133 2.16 3.96 -21.72
CA HIS A 133 2.86 2.68 -21.63
C HIS A 133 1.91 1.48 -21.81
N GLN A 134 0.70 1.53 -21.24
CA GLN A 134 -0.30 0.47 -21.39
C GLN A 134 -0.79 0.36 -22.84
N ILE A 135 -0.99 1.48 -23.53
CA ILE A 135 -1.33 1.52 -24.96
C ILE A 135 -0.17 0.95 -25.79
N PHE A 136 1.06 1.34 -25.50
CA PHE A 136 2.24 0.80 -26.18
C PHE A 136 2.38 -0.73 -25.98
N GLU A 137 2.18 -1.23 -24.76
CA GLU A 137 2.21 -2.67 -24.47
C GLU A 137 1.09 -3.44 -25.19
N PHE A 138 -0.10 -2.83 -25.34
CA PHE A 138 -1.18 -3.40 -26.14
C PHE A 138 -0.72 -3.65 -27.58
N TYR A 139 -0.21 -2.62 -28.27
CA TYR A 139 0.28 -2.77 -29.64
C TYR A 139 1.51 -3.68 -29.76
N ARG A 140 2.36 -3.73 -28.73
CA ARG A 140 3.52 -4.64 -28.71
C ARG A 140 3.11 -6.10 -28.66
N LEU A 141 2.04 -6.42 -27.93
CA LEU A 141 1.60 -7.79 -27.69
C LEU A 141 0.46 -8.24 -28.60
N LEU A 142 -0.24 -7.32 -29.26
CA LEU A 142 -1.38 -7.64 -30.11
C LEU A 142 -1.06 -8.66 -31.22
N PRO A 143 0.08 -8.59 -31.96
CA PRO A 143 0.39 -9.58 -32.99
C PRO A 143 0.60 -11.00 -32.47
N VAL A 144 0.96 -11.14 -31.18
CA VAL A 144 1.11 -12.45 -30.53
C VAL A 144 -0.24 -12.92 -29.97
N ALA A 145 -1.02 -11.99 -29.42
CA ALA A 145 -2.31 -12.29 -28.80
C ALA A 145 -3.41 -12.60 -29.83
N MET A 146 -3.36 -11.94 -30.99
CA MET A 146 -4.28 -12.08 -32.12
C MET A 146 -3.44 -12.13 -33.41
N PRO A 147 -2.93 -13.31 -33.81
CA PRO A 147 -1.99 -13.40 -34.94
C PRO A 147 -2.61 -13.10 -36.30
N PHE A 148 -3.92 -13.30 -36.43
CA PHE A 148 -4.68 -13.09 -37.66
C PHE A 148 -5.88 -12.20 -37.38
N GLU A 149 -6.20 -11.33 -38.33
CA GLU A 149 -7.40 -10.51 -38.37
C GLU A 149 -8.57 -11.28 -38.99
N ASP A 150 -9.75 -10.68 -38.90
CA ASP A 150 -10.93 -11.14 -39.65
C ASP A 150 -10.62 -11.11 -41.15
N GLY A 151 -10.65 -12.28 -41.78
CA GLY A 151 -10.23 -12.48 -43.18
C GLY A 151 -8.86 -13.13 -43.34
N GLY A 152 -8.16 -13.46 -42.25
CA GLY A 152 -6.95 -14.28 -42.27
C GLY A 152 -5.65 -13.52 -42.60
N ALA A 153 -5.71 -12.19 -42.76
CA ALA A 153 -4.52 -11.36 -42.85
C ALA A 153 -3.73 -11.42 -41.54
N ARG A 154 -2.40 -11.40 -41.61
CA ARG A 154 -1.57 -11.36 -40.39
C ARG A 154 -1.66 -9.98 -39.74
N THR A 155 -1.86 -9.96 -38.43
CA THR A 155 -1.82 -8.73 -37.64
C THR A 155 -0.45 -8.05 -37.79
N PRO A 156 -0.38 -6.76 -38.15
CA PRO A 156 0.87 -6.09 -38.44
C PRO A 156 1.72 -5.90 -37.19
N THR A 157 3.05 -5.88 -37.35
CA THR A 157 3.94 -5.58 -36.23
C THR A 157 4.02 -4.07 -35.98
N PHE A 158 3.39 -3.61 -34.91
CA PHE A 158 3.27 -2.18 -34.61
C PHE A 158 4.50 -1.56 -33.96
N THR A 159 5.20 -2.34 -33.13
CA THR A 159 6.26 -1.82 -32.27
C THR A 159 7.60 -2.46 -32.58
N GLY A 160 8.66 -1.66 -32.61
CA GLY A 160 10.02 -2.16 -32.76
C GLY A 160 11.06 -1.06 -32.62
N ARG A 161 12.33 -1.45 -32.59
CA ARG A 161 13.45 -0.49 -32.61
C ARG A 161 13.66 -0.06 -34.05
N ALA A 162 13.78 1.25 -34.30
CA ALA A 162 14.24 1.74 -35.59
C ALA A 162 15.70 1.30 -35.78
N LEU A 163 15.91 0.28 -36.60
CA LEU A 163 17.22 -0.24 -37.01
C LEU A 163 17.28 -0.15 -38.54
N GLY A 164 18.15 0.71 -39.06
CA GLY A 164 18.27 0.95 -40.50
C GLY A 164 17.01 1.59 -41.11
N THR A 165 16.49 0.98 -42.17
CA THR A 165 15.34 1.47 -42.95
C THR A 165 13.98 0.97 -42.44
N GLN A 166 13.96 0.01 -41.50
CA GLN A 166 12.70 -0.53 -40.98
C GLN A 166 12.04 0.46 -40.02
N ALA A 167 10.97 1.09 -40.49
CA ALA A 167 10.12 1.95 -39.67
C ALA A 167 9.00 1.13 -39.03
N TYR A 168 8.86 1.25 -37.71
CA TYR A 168 7.72 0.72 -36.98
C TYR A 168 6.73 1.86 -36.70
N PRO A 169 5.41 1.63 -36.78
CA PRO A 169 4.44 2.69 -36.51
C PRO A 169 4.63 3.31 -35.12
N LEU A 170 4.93 2.49 -34.11
CA LEU A 170 5.30 2.91 -32.76
C LEU A 170 6.76 2.56 -32.45
N THR A 171 7.63 3.57 -32.43
CA THR A 171 9.05 3.35 -32.22
C THR A 171 9.34 3.02 -30.74
N ALA A 172 10.18 2.01 -30.52
CA ALA A 172 10.61 1.58 -29.21
C ALA A 172 12.07 1.97 -28.91
N LYS A 173 12.34 2.26 -27.63
CA LYS A 173 13.68 2.32 -27.05
C LYS A 173 13.82 1.28 -25.95
N VAL A 174 15.06 0.91 -25.65
CA VAL A 174 15.37 0.01 -24.54
C VAL A 174 15.38 0.81 -23.23
N ALA A 175 14.74 0.25 -22.21
CA ALA A 175 14.76 0.76 -20.85
C ALA A 175 15.23 -0.35 -19.90
N TRP A 176 15.90 0.04 -18.80
CA TRP A 176 16.37 -0.90 -17.79
C TRP A 176 15.41 -0.97 -16.61
N ASN A 177 14.92 -2.18 -16.29
CA ASN A 177 14.18 -2.43 -15.07
C ASN A 177 15.14 -2.86 -13.96
N ALA A 178 15.58 -1.92 -13.12
CA ALA A 178 16.51 -2.18 -12.03
C ALA A 178 16.03 -3.26 -11.04
N ARG A 179 14.72 -3.42 -10.85
CA ARG A 179 14.15 -4.42 -9.93
C ARG A 179 14.21 -5.83 -10.52
N LYS A 180 13.91 -5.97 -11.81
CA LYS A 180 13.96 -7.25 -12.51
C LYS A 180 15.35 -7.56 -13.08
N LYS A 181 16.28 -6.60 -13.03
CA LYS A 181 17.59 -6.64 -13.69
C LYS A 181 17.47 -7.07 -15.16
N GLN A 182 16.50 -6.48 -15.87
CA GLN A 182 16.19 -6.88 -17.24
C GLN A 182 15.89 -5.64 -18.09
N GLU A 183 16.33 -5.70 -19.34
CA GLU A 183 15.93 -4.75 -20.37
C GLU A 183 14.48 -5.00 -20.81
N TYR A 184 13.79 -3.93 -21.15
CA TYR A 184 12.45 -4.01 -21.72
C TYR A 184 12.24 -2.87 -22.72
N LEU A 185 11.34 -3.10 -23.68
CA LEU A 185 10.98 -2.08 -24.66
C LEU A 185 10.01 -1.07 -24.04
N ARG A 186 10.23 0.20 -24.36
CA ARG A 186 9.32 1.29 -24.00
C ARG A 186 9.20 2.24 -25.19
N TRP A 187 8.05 2.89 -25.32
CA TRP A 187 7.85 3.90 -26.34
C TRP A 187 8.98 4.95 -26.38
N VAL A 188 9.46 5.32 -27.57
CA VAL A 188 10.66 6.17 -27.74
C VAL A 188 10.51 7.52 -27.05
N ARG A 189 9.30 8.11 -27.07
CA ARG A 189 9.01 9.43 -26.47
C ARG A 189 8.61 9.37 -25.00
N SER A 190 8.55 8.18 -24.42
CA SER A 190 8.23 8.03 -23.00
C SER A 190 9.28 8.70 -22.10
N GLU A 191 8.82 9.37 -21.05
CA GLU A 191 9.71 10.04 -20.10
C GLU A 191 9.86 9.26 -18.78
N ARG A 192 11.04 9.37 -18.17
CA ARG A 192 11.26 8.84 -16.81
C ARG A 192 10.82 9.90 -15.81
N ILE A 193 9.67 9.69 -15.21
CA ILE A 193 9.15 10.60 -14.20
C ILE A 193 9.69 10.19 -12.83
N PHE A 194 10.57 11.03 -12.28
CA PHE A 194 11.05 10.88 -10.92
C PHE A 194 9.94 11.29 -9.95
N VAL A 195 9.33 10.30 -9.33
CA VAL A 195 8.36 10.56 -8.26
C VAL A 195 9.15 10.60 -6.97
N ILE A 196 9.23 11.77 -6.36
CA ILE A 196 9.73 11.90 -4.98
C ILE A 196 8.77 11.06 -4.12
N PRO A 197 9.25 9.97 -3.48
CA PRO A 197 8.41 9.15 -2.63
C PRO A 197 7.81 10.04 -1.54
N ARG A 198 6.48 10.06 -1.44
CA ARG A 198 5.85 10.78 -0.33
C ARG A 198 6.09 9.96 0.95
N PRO A 199 6.40 10.62 2.08
CA PRO A 199 6.45 9.91 3.34
C PRO A 199 5.12 9.21 3.57
N PRO A 200 5.14 7.95 4.02
CA PRO A 200 3.92 7.22 4.34
C PRO A 200 3.20 7.95 5.48
N ILE A 201 1.87 7.94 5.44
CA ILE A 201 1.04 8.71 6.39
C ILE A 201 0.33 7.72 7.31
N ALA A 202 0.45 7.95 8.62
CA ALA A 202 -0.32 7.26 9.65
C ALA A 202 -1.50 8.13 10.10
N ALA A 203 -2.57 7.49 10.59
CA ALA A 203 -3.54 8.21 11.42
C ALA A 203 -2.90 8.61 12.75
N THR A 204 -3.37 9.68 13.38
CA THR A 204 -3.04 9.97 14.78
C THR A 204 -3.96 9.20 15.72
N GLU A 205 -3.59 9.06 16.99
CA GLU A 205 -4.45 8.41 17.99
C GLU A 205 -5.83 9.08 18.08
N ASN A 206 -5.88 10.42 18.18
CA ASN A 206 -7.14 11.17 18.18
C ASN A 206 -7.97 10.95 16.90
N GLU A 207 -7.33 10.82 15.73
CA GLU A 207 -8.02 10.47 14.48
C GLU A 207 -8.64 9.07 14.56
N VAL A 208 -7.92 8.08 15.12
CA VAL A 208 -8.39 6.71 15.31
C VAL A 208 -9.55 6.64 16.31
N VAL A 209 -9.46 7.33 17.44
CA VAL A 209 -10.54 7.40 18.45
C VAL A 209 -11.80 8.02 17.85
N ARG A 210 -11.67 9.14 17.12
CA ARG A 210 -12.81 9.77 16.43
C ARG A 210 -13.43 8.84 15.38
N LEU A 211 -12.60 8.11 14.64
CA LEU A 211 -13.07 7.12 13.68
C LEU A 211 -13.86 6.01 14.38
N TYR A 212 -13.35 5.47 15.49
CA TYR A 212 -14.03 4.43 16.27
C TYR A 212 -15.37 4.91 16.81
N GLY A 213 -15.42 6.12 17.38
CA GLY A 213 -16.67 6.73 17.83
C GLY A 213 -17.66 6.89 16.67
N ASN A 214 -17.20 7.38 15.51
CA ASN A 214 -18.06 7.49 14.33
C ASN A 214 -18.61 6.12 13.89
N LEU A 215 -17.79 5.08 13.84
CA LEU A 215 -18.22 3.75 13.44
C LEU A 215 -19.24 3.16 14.42
N ARG A 216 -18.95 3.18 15.74
CA ARG A 216 -19.84 2.69 16.82
C ARG A 216 -21.16 3.45 16.94
N GLN A 217 -21.18 4.73 16.59
CA GLN A 217 -22.39 5.55 16.63
C GLN A 217 -23.29 5.38 15.40
N HIS A 218 -22.97 4.46 14.46
CA HIS A 218 -23.77 4.27 13.25
C HIS A 218 -25.23 3.95 13.57
N ALA A 219 -25.47 3.02 14.50
CA ALA A 219 -26.80 2.60 14.91
C ALA A 219 -27.65 3.77 15.43
N PHE A 220 -27.09 4.58 16.34
CA PHE A 220 -27.75 5.77 16.87
C PHE A 220 -28.03 6.84 15.81
N ARG A 221 -27.14 7.02 14.83
CA ARG A 221 -27.39 7.96 13.72
C ARG A 221 -28.55 7.49 12.84
N VAL A 222 -28.66 6.18 12.60
CA VAL A 222 -29.79 5.62 11.84
C VAL A 222 -31.09 5.75 12.64
N GLN A 223 -31.07 5.41 13.93
CA GLN A 223 -32.19 5.59 14.86
C GLN A 223 -32.69 7.04 14.85
N SER A 224 -31.80 8.01 15.08
CA SER A 224 -32.15 9.44 15.12
C SER A 224 -32.73 9.93 13.79
N ARG A 225 -32.12 9.53 12.67
CA ARG A 225 -32.61 9.90 11.33
C ARG A 225 -34.00 9.33 11.02
N LEU A 226 -34.27 8.11 11.46
CA LEU A 226 -35.54 7.40 11.23
C LEU A 226 -36.57 7.63 12.36
N LYS A 227 -36.22 8.41 13.38
CA LYS A 227 -37.05 8.67 14.58
C LYS A 227 -37.56 7.39 15.26
N LEU A 228 -36.67 6.40 15.40
CA LEU A 228 -36.98 5.14 16.09
C LEU A 228 -36.72 5.26 17.60
N ASP A 229 -37.51 4.56 18.41
CA ASP A 229 -37.30 4.52 19.88
C ASP A 229 -35.96 3.87 20.25
N GLN A 230 -35.54 2.87 19.47
CA GLN A 230 -34.27 2.16 19.62
C GLN A 230 -33.67 1.79 18.25
N PRO A 231 -32.32 1.69 18.13
CA PRO A 231 -31.71 1.21 16.89
C PRO A 231 -32.09 -0.26 16.63
N THR A 232 -32.23 -0.63 15.37
CA THR A 232 -32.52 -2.03 15.01
C THR A 232 -31.33 -2.94 15.31
N ASP A 233 -31.56 -4.23 15.57
CA ASP A 233 -30.48 -5.21 15.73
C ASP A 233 -29.53 -5.23 14.53
N LYS A 234 -30.07 -5.06 13.33
CA LYS A 234 -29.28 -4.98 12.09
C LYS A 234 -28.31 -3.80 12.12
N ASP A 235 -28.76 -2.64 12.60
CA ASP A 235 -27.91 -1.45 12.67
C ASP A 235 -26.83 -1.59 13.75
N TRP A 236 -27.15 -2.22 14.89
CA TRP A 236 -26.19 -2.57 15.93
C TRP A 236 -25.11 -3.53 15.42
N ILE A 237 -25.51 -4.61 14.75
CA ILE A 237 -24.61 -5.60 14.14
C ILE A 237 -23.66 -4.90 13.16
N VAL A 238 -24.19 -4.04 12.27
CA VAL A 238 -23.38 -3.30 11.29
C VAL A 238 -22.41 -2.34 11.99
N SER A 239 -22.87 -1.65 13.03
CA SER A 239 -22.06 -0.71 13.81
C SER A 239 -20.84 -1.40 14.44
N ASP A 240 -21.09 -2.49 15.17
CA ASP A 240 -20.06 -3.24 15.89
C ASP A 240 -19.10 -3.95 14.94
N ARG A 241 -19.63 -4.57 13.86
CA ARG A 241 -18.81 -5.18 12.80
C ARG A 241 -17.87 -4.16 12.17
N ASN A 242 -18.38 -2.99 11.80
CA ASN A 242 -17.56 -1.97 11.14
C ASN A 242 -16.49 -1.38 12.09
N TRP A 243 -16.81 -1.23 13.37
CA TRP A 243 -15.84 -0.85 14.40
C TRP A 243 -14.75 -1.91 14.59
N LEU A 244 -15.10 -3.20 14.61
CA LEU A 244 -14.13 -4.29 14.71
C LEU A 244 -13.20 -4.35 13.50
N ILE A 245 -13.73 -4.18 12.28
CA ILE A 245 -12.92 -4.07 11.06
C ILE A 245 -11.83 -2.99 11.23
N ALA A 246 -12.22 -1.80 11.70
CA ALA A 246 -11.25 -0.73 11.94
C ALA A 246 -10.24 -1.06 13.04
N ASN A 247 -10.66 -1.77 14.11
CA ASN A 247 -9.75 -2.23 15.16
C ASN A 247 -8.73 -3.24 14.62
N VAL A 248 -9.15 -4.24 13.85
CA VAL A 248 -8.24 -5.22 13.25
C VAL A 248 -7.20 -4.52 12.35
N MET A 249 -7.64 -3.59 11.51
CA MET A 249 -6.71 -2.84 10.64
C MET A 249 -5.71 -1.98 11.42
N ALA A 250 -6.12 -1.39 12.54
CA ALA A 250 -5.31 -0.45 13.32
C ALA A 250 -4.43 -1.12 14.39
N LYS A 251 -4.88 -2.24 14.96
CA LYS A 251 -4.21 -2.97 16.04
C LYS A 251 -3.40 -4.17 15.55
N ALA A 252 -3.71 -4.73 14.38
CA ALA A 252 -2.95 -5.84 13.78
C ALA A 252 -2.38 -5.51 12.38
N GLY A 253 -2.70 -4.35 11.81
CA GLY A 253 -2.08 -3.87 10.57
C GLY A 253 -2.51 -4.59 9.30
N LEU A 254 -3.66 -5.26 9.31
CA LEU A 254 -4.16 -6.00 8.15
C LEU A 254 -4.57 -5.06 7.00
N ARG A 255 -4.40 -5.53 5.75
CA ARG A 255 -4.99 -4.92 4.54
C ARG A 255 -6.48 -5.24 4.46
N CYS A 256 -7.24 -4.51 3.64
CA CYS A 256 -8.66 -4.85 3.40
C CYS A 256 -8.84 -6.29 2.90
N GLU A 257 -7.99 -6.74 1.98
CA GLU A 257 -7.91 -8.14 1.49
C GLU A 257 -7.70 -9.12 2.66
N GLU A 258 -6.70 -8.86 3.52
CA GLU A 258 -6.39 -9.69 4.68
C GLU A 258 -7.52 -9.71 5.74
N VAL A 259 -8.26 -8.59 5.90
CA VAL A 259 -9.42 -8.53 6.81
C VAL A 259 -10.62 -9.28 6.23
N SER A 260 -10.82 -9.19 4.92
CA SER A 260 -11.87 -9.93 4.20
C SER A 260 -11.68 -11.42 4.40
N ASP A 261 -10.44 -11.91 4.25
CA ASP A 261 -10.08 -13.33 4.31
C ASP A 261 -9.90 -13.89 5.74
N LEU A 262 -10.05 -13.05 6.77
CA LEU A 262 -9.92 -13.48 8.16
C LEU A 262 -11.10 -14.37 8.54
N THR A 263 -10.83 -15.57 9.06
CA THR A 263 -11.83 -16.58 9.42
C THR A 263 -11.89 -16.83 10.93
N VAL A 264 -13.02 -17.36 11.39
CA VAL A 264 -13.19 -17.82 12.77
C VAL A 264 -12.24 -18.98 13.08
N HIS A 265 -12.03 -19.87 12.10
CA HIS A 265 -11.11 -21.00 12.23
C HIS A 265 -9.65 -20.57 12.44
N GLN A 266 -9.18 -19.52 11.75
CA GLN A 266 -7.84 -18.97 11.99
C GLN A 266 -7.67 -18.43 13.42
N LEU A 267 -8.71 -17.84 14.02
CA LEU A 267 -8.69 -17.43 15.41
C LEU A 267 -8.66 -18.64 16.35
N ALA A 268 -9.49 -19.66 16.09
CA ALA A 268 -9.50 -20.89 16.89
C ALA A 268 -8.15 -21.62 16.88
N ALA A 269 -7.54 -21.75 15.69
CA ALA A 269 -6.21 -22.34 15.54
C ALA A 269 -5.16 -21.54 16.32
N ALA A 270 -5.19 -20.21 16.25
CA ALA A 270 -4.25 -19.37 16.97
C ALA A 270 -4.43 -19.45 18.51
N LEU A 271 -5.65 -19.63 19.02
CA LEU A 271 -5.91 -19.87 20.44
C LEU A 271 -5.35 -21.21 20.91
N ASN A 272 -5.51 -22.25 20.10
CA ASN A 272 -4.95 -23.58 20.36
C ASN A 272 -3.41 -23.56 20.33
N GLU A 273 -2.80 -22.95 19.31
CA GLU A 273 -1.35 -22.81 19.20
C GLU A 273 -0.73 -22.03 20.38
N ALA A 274 -1.47 -21.08 20.96
CA ALA A 274 -1.06 -20.33 22.13
C ALA A 274 -1.35 -21.04 23.47
N GLY A 275 -1.89 -22.28 23.45
CA GLY A 275 -2.23 -23.04 24.66
C GLY A 275 -3.38 -22.44 25.47
N ILE A 276 -4.21 -21.58 24.86
CA ILE A 276 -5.39 -21.01 25.52
C ILE A 276 -6.51 -22.04 25.60
N THR A 277 -6.67 -22.84 24.55
CA THR A 277 -7.57 -23.99 24.45
C THR A 277 -6.76 -25.27 24.27
N ASP A 278 -7.32 -26.40 24.70
CA ASP A 278 -6.64 -27.70 24.64
C ASP A 278 -6.75 -28.34 23.24
N GLU A 279 -7.76 -27.93 22.47
CA GLU A 279 -7.99 -28.32 21.07
C GLU A 279 -8.53 -27.15 20.24
N VAL A 280 -8.62 -27.34 18.92
CA VAL A 280 -9.24 -26.38 18.01
C VAL A 280 -10.76 -26.45 18.14
N ILE A 281 -11.34 -25.47 18.85
CA ILE A 281 -12.78 -25.39 19.11
C ILE A 281 -13.55 -24.64 18.00
N ASP A 282 -14.81 -25.02 17.77
CA ASP A 282 -15.73 -24.20 16.98
C ASP A 282 -16.21 -23.00 17.81
N LEU A 283 -15.61 -21.83 17.56
CA LEU A 283 -15.95 -20.61 18.30
C LEU A 283 -17.40 -20.15 18.08
N ASP A 284 -18.04 -20.52 16.96
CA ASP A 284 -19.46 -20.21 16.72
C ASP A 284 -20.39 -21.06 17.62
N ALA A 285 -19.92 -22.21 18.12
CA ALA A 285 -20.66 -23.12 18.99
C ALA A 285 -20.46 -22.86 20.50
N VAL A 286 -19.64 -21.88 20.89
CA VAL A 286 -19.39 -21.56 22.30
C VAL A 286 -20.51 -20.68 22.86
N PHE A 287 -21.50 -21.31 23.52
CA PHE A 287 -22.64 -20.61 24.12
C PHE A 287 -22.46 -20.26 25.60
N GLU A 288 -21.69 -21.06 26.34
CA GLU A 288 -21.53 -20.94 27.79
C GLU A 288 -20.73 -19.69 28.18
N GLU A 289 -21.35 -18.79 28.95
CA GLU A 289 -20.72 -17.54 29.38
C GLU A 289 -19.47 -17.79 30.25
N GLU A 290 -19.48 -18.83 31.07
CA GLU A 290 -18.34 -19.20 31.91
C GLU A 290 -17.14 -19.67 31.07
N LEU A 291 -17.36 -20.43 29.99
CA LEU A 291 -16.30 -20.81 29.07
C LEU A 291 -15.75 -19.57 28.32
N GLN A 292 -16.63 -18.66 27.89
CA GLN A 292 -16.23 -17.39 27.25
C GLN A 292 -15.37 -16.53 28.18
N LYS A 293 -15.75 -16.42 29.47
CA LYS A 293 -14.98 -15.73 30.51
C LYS A 293 -13.64 -16.40 30.74
N LYS A 294 -13.59 -17.73 30.84
CA LYS A 294 -12.35 -18.51 31.02
C LYS A 294 -11.37 -18.29 29.87
N ILE A 295 -11.83 -18.37 28.63
CA ILE A 295 -11.02 -18.09 27.43
C ILE A 295 -10.50 -16.66 27.45
N SER A 296 -11.38 -15.68 27.71
CA SER A 296 -11.01 -14.26 27.75
C SER A 296 -9.98 -13.95 28.85
N ALA A 297 -10.15 -14.53 30.04
CA ALA A 297 -9.22 -14.38 31.15
C ALA A 297 -7.84 -14.97 30.83
N ARG A 298 -7.79 -16.16 30.21
CA ARG A 298 -6.54 -16.78 29.74
C ARG A 298 -5.84 -15.90 28.69
N ILE A 299 -6.58 -15.37 27.70
CA ILE A 299 -6.01 -14.47 26.68
C ILE A 299 -5.40 -13.23 27.34
N LEU A 300 -6.12 -12.59 28.27
CA LEU A 300 -5.62 -11.39 28.95
C LEU A 300 -4.44 -11.68 29.87
N SER A 301 -4.31 -12.93 30.37
CA SER A 301 -3.17 -13.34 31.19
C SER A 301 -1.84 -13.33 30.44
N LEU A 302 -1.85 -13.41 29.09
CA LEU A 302 -0.66 -13.27 28.26
C LEU A 302 0.06 -11.93 28.46
N LYS A 303 -0.64 -10.89 28.94
CA LYS A 303 -0.04 -9.58 29.24
C LYS A 303 0.84 -9.56 30.50
N LYS A 304 0.83 -10.62 31.32
CA LYS A 304 1.60 -10.63 32.57
C LYS A 304 3.08 -10.84 32.30
N GLY A 305 3.85 -9.75 32.24
CA GLY A 305 5.32 -9.77 32.26
C GLY A 305 6.02 -9.20 31.03
N GLU A 306 5.29 -8.98 29.93
CA GLU A 306 5.85 -8.45 28.68
C GLU A 306 5.01 -7.28 28.16
N GLU A 307 5.64 -6.14 27.85
CA GLU A 307 4.98 -5.00 27.22
C GLU A 307 4.43 -5.36 25.82
N TYR A 308 4.97 -6.41 25.19
CA TYR A 308 4.66 -6.85 23.83
C TYR A 308 4.11 -8.29 23.76
N ALA A 309 3.05 -8.59 24.53
CA ALA A 309 2.33 -9.84 24.37
C ALA A 309 1.40 -9.80 23.13
N PHE A 310 1.46 -10.83 22.27
CA PHE A 310 0.57 -10.99 21.12
C PHE A 310 0.21 -12.46 20.85
N LEU A 311 -0.96 -12.65 20.24
CA LEU A 311 -1.40 -13.92 19.66
C LEU A 311 -1.05 -13.92 18.17
N SER A 312 -0.34 -14.94 17.69
CA SER A 312 0.06 -15.07 16.30
C SER A 312 -1.07 -15.64 15.44
N VAL A 313 -1.70 -14.82 14.60
CA VAL A 313 -2.78 -15.26 13.70
C VAL A 313 -2.25 -15.41 12.27
N THR A 314 -2.39 -16.59 11.69
CA THR A 314 -1.99 -16.85 10.30
C THR A 314 -2.99 -16.26 9.32
N THR A 315 -2.52 -15.43 8.38
CA THR A 315 -3.32 -14.75 7.35
C THR A 315 -2.73 -14.94 5.96
N ILE A 316 -3.57 -14.86 4.93
CA ILE A 316 -3.15 -14.88 3.52
C ILE A 316 -3.01 -13.43 3.05
N GLY A 317 -1.79 -13.00 2.77
CA GLY A 317 -1.45 -11.67 2.31
C GLY A 317 -1.39 -11.54 0.78
N LYS A 318 -1.07 -10.33 0.34
CA LYS A 318 -0.96 -9.98 -1.09
C LYS A 318 -0.08 -10.98 -1.87
N GLY A 319 -0.65 -11.53 -2.93
CA GLY A 319 0.01 -12.52 -3.79
C GLY A 319 -0.06 -13.94 -3.25
N GLY A 320 -1.05 -14.25 -2.41
CA GLY A 320 -1.28 -15.59 -1.87
C GLY A 320 -0.28 -16.02 -0.80
N LYS A 321 0.50 -15.08 -0.25
CA LYS A 321 1.57 -15.41 0.70
C LYS A 321 1.03 -15.49 2.12
N THR A 322 1.18 -16.62 2.77
CA THR A 322 0.84 -16.77 4.19
C THR A 322 1.83 -16.02 5.07
N ARG A 323 1.33 -15.43 6.17
CA ARG A 323 2.15 -14.82 7.21
C ARG A 323 1.45 -14.87 8.56
N SER A 324 2.24 -14.98 9.63
CA SER A 324 1.76 -14.76 10.99
C SER A 324 1.67 -13.26 11.28
N VAL A 325 0.57 -12.84 11.89
CA VAL A 325 0.28 -11.45 12.24
C VAL A 325 0.08 -11.35 13.74
N PRO A 326 0.76 -10.41 14.42
CA PRO A 326 0.59 -10.24 15.86
C PRO A 326 -0.75 -9.56 16.18
N PHE A 327 -1.60 -10.23 16.96
CA PHE A 327 -2.85 -9.69 17.47
C PHE A 327 -2.68 -9.40 18.97
N PRO A 328 -2.81 -8.15 19.42
CA PRO A 328 -2.73 -7.87 20.86
C PRO A 328 -3.88 -8.57 21.59
N PRO A 329 -3.69 -9.07 22.83
CA PRO A 329 -4.71 -9.81 23.57
C PRO A 329 -6.06 -9.09 23.67
N SER A 330 -6.05 -7.76 23.83
CA SER A 330 -7.29 -6.97 23.86
C SER A 330 -8.05 -7.01 22.53
N LEU A 331 -7.36 -7.03 21.39
CA LEU A 331 -8.01 -7.18 20.08
C LEU A 331 -8.65 -8.57 19.95
N VAL A 332 -7.97 -9.63 20.40
CA VAL A 332 -8.51 -11.00 20.33
C VAL A 332 -9.80 -11.09 21.16
N VAL A 333 -9.80 -10.53 22.37
CA VAL A 333 -11.00 -10.46 23.22
C VAL A 333 -12.11 -9.65 22.55
N ASP A 334 -11.82 -8.49 21.98
CA ASP A 334 -12.80 -7.69 21.22
C ASP A 334 -13.41 -8.52 20.07
N LEU A 335 -12.58 -9.26 19.33
CA LEU A 335 -13.03 -10.10 18.21
C LEU A 335 -13.91 -11.26 18.67
N LEU A 336 -13.62 -11.89 19.81
CA LEU A 336 -14.43 -12.98 20.34
C LEU A 336 -15.76 -12.46 20.90
N ILE A 337 -15.71 -11.51 21.83
CA ILE A 337 -16.89 -11.03 22.57
C ILE A 337 -17.82 -10.21 21.66
N VAL A 338 -17.28 -9.18 20.99
CA VAL A 338 -18.10 -8.28 20.17
C VAL A 338 -18.32 -8.89 18.78
N GLY A 339 -17.33 -9.59 18.24
CA GLY A 339 -17.36 -10.13 16.88
C GLY A 339 -18.09 -11.46 16.80
N VAL A 340 -17.42 -12.54 17.20
CA VAL A 340 -17.91 -13.92 17.03
C VAL A 340 -19.19 -14.15 17.86
N TRP A 341 -19.09 -13.98 19.17
CA TRP A 341 -20.19 -14.22 20.11
C TRP A 341 -21.21 -13.07 20.10
N GLY A 342 -20.82 -11.87 19.67
CA GLY A 342 -21.72 -10.72 19.56
C GLY A 342 -22.42 -10.65 18.21
N CYS A 343 -21.91 -9.80 17.33
CA CYS A 343 -22.58 -9.41 16.10
C CYS A 343 -22.74 -10.55 15.09
N ARG A 344 -21.72 -11.40 14.92
CA ARG A 344 -21.74 -12.54 13.99
C ARG A 344 -22.78 -13.58 14.39
N ARG A 345 -22.79 -14.02 15.65
CA ARG A 345 -23.78 -14.98 16.15
C ARG A 345 -25.21 -14.48 15.97
N LYS A 346 -25.50 -13.22 16.34
CA LYS A 346 -26.82 -12.61 16.10
C LYS A 346 -27.18 -12.61 14.62
N GLN A 347 -26.24 -12.26 13.74
CA GLN A 347 -26.44 -12.24 12.30
C GLN A 347 -26.73 -13.64 11.73
N LEU A 348 -25.98 -14.66 12.14
CA LEU A 348 -26.18 -16.05 11.73
C LEU A 348 -27.53 -16.59 12.22
N ASN A 349 -27.94 -16.27 13.44
CA ASN A 349 -29.25 -16.67 13.97
C ASN A 349 -30.39 -16.09 13.14
N ILE A 350 -30.33 -14.79 12.81
CA ILE A 350 -31.32 -14.14 11.94
C ILE A 350 -31.41 -14.85 10.58
N TRP A 351 -30.27 -15.23 10.00
CA TRP A 351 -30.24 -15.90 8.69
C TRP A 351 -30.75 -17.33 8.76
N ARG A 352 -30.36 -18.12 9.76
CA ARG A 352 -30.84 -19.49 9.97
C ARG A 352 -32.34 -19.54 10.27
N SER A 353 -32.87 -18.56 11.02
CA SER A 353 -34.32 -18.44 11.23
C SER A 353 -35.07 -18.15 9.93
N SER A 354 -34.44 -17.43 8.98
CA SER A 354 -35.05 -17.16 7.66
C SER A 354 -34.87 -18.29 6.65
N ASP A 355 -33.81 -19.08 6.80
CA ASP A 355 -33.45 -20.20 5.93
C ASP A 355 -32.75 -21.29 6.76
N PRO A 356 -33.47 -22.33 7.19
CA PRO A 356 -32.88 -23.42 7.98
C PRO A 356 -31.78 -24.20 7.26
N ARG A 357 -31.69 -24.11 5.92
CA ARG A 357 -30.63 -24.75 5.12
C ARG A 357 -29.39 -23.86 4.97
N PHE A 358 -29.38 -22.68 5.59
CA PHE A 358 -28.28 -21.74 5.49
C PHE A 358 -26.99 -22.31 6.11
N VAL A 359 -25.95 -22.42 5.28
CA VAL A 359 -24.61 -22.83 5.72
C VAL A 359 -23.80 -21.61 6.13
N SER A 360 -23.30 -21.62 7.37
CA SER A 360 -22.51 -20.51 7.92
C SER A 360 -21.17 -20.35 7.20
N PRO A 361 -20.87 -19.18 6.60
CA PRO A 361 -19.56 -18.90 6.04
C PRO A 361 -18.50 -18.81 7.14
N SER A 362 -17.30 -19.36 6.92
CA SER A 362 -16.20 -19.33 7.90
C SER A 362 -15.58 -17.94 8.13
N ALA A 363 -15.78 -17.01 7.20
CA ALA A 363 -15.25 -15.65 7.26
C ALA A 363 -15.77 -14.89 8.48
N LEU A 364 -14.90 -14.24 9.25
CA LEU A 364 -15.22 -13.54 10.48
C LEU A 364 -16.21 -12.39 10.25
N PHE A 365 -16.00 -11.62 9.17
CA PHE A 365 -16.82 -10.47 8.83
C PHE A 365 -17.78 -10.78 7.68
N LEU A 366 -19.07 -10.69 7.97
CA LEU A 366 -20.14 -11.06 7.04
C LEU A 366 -20.88 -9.83 6.49
N SER A 367 -21.22 -9.90 5.21
CA SER A 367 -22.02 -8.92 4.50
C SER A 367 -23.50 -9.12 4.80
N GLN A 368 -24.18 -8.06 5.22
CA GLN A 368 -25.63 -8.09 5.47
C GLN A 368 -26.43 -8.21 4.16
N GLN A 369 -25.85 -7.81 3.02
CA GLN A 369 -26.53 -7.79 1.73
C GLN A 369 -26.40 -9.13 1.00
N THR A 370 -25.18 -9.67 0.94
CA THR A 370 -24.87 -10.85 0.13
C THR A 370 -24.90 -12.15 0.94
N ARG A 371 -25.21 -12.08 2.25
CA ARG A 371 -25.21 -13.21 3.20
C ARG A 371 -23.94 -14.08 3.14
N SER A 372 -22.80 -13.46 2.85
CA SER A 372 -21.51 -14.10 2.60
C SER A 372 -20.35 -13.25 3.14
N GLN A 373 -19.11 -13.68 2.91
CA GLN A 373 -17.90 -12.93 3.26
C GLN A 373 -17.97 -11.49 2.72
N MET A 374 -17.53 -10.52 3.53
CA MET A 374 -17.37 -9.13 3.06
C MET A 374 -16.22 -9.02 2.06
N ASP A 375 -16.43 -8.38 0.92
CA ASP A 375 -15.36 -8.13 -0.05
C ASP A 375 -14.41 -7.01 0.39
N GLU A 376 -13.16 -7.06 -0.11
CA GLU A 376 -12.13 -6.07 0.22
C GLU A 376 -12.51 -4.63 -0.15
N GLY A 377 -13.32 -4.46 -1.21
CA GLY A 377 -13.79 -3.18 -1.69
C GLY A 377 -14.77 -2.55 -0.71
N SER A 378 -15.79 -3.29 -0.29
CA SER A 378 -16.77 -2.88 0.72
C SER A 378 -16.09 -2.49 2.04
N ILE A 379 -15.10 -3.25 2.49
CA ILE A 379 -14.30 -2.89 3.68
C ILE A 379 -13.60 -1.54 3.47
N GLY A 380 -12.94 -1.36 2.33
CA GLY A 380 -12.29 -0.10 1.96
C GLY A 380 -13.25 1.08 1.91
N ASP A 381 -14.45 0.89 1.39
CA ASP A 381 -15.48 1.92 1.25
C ASP A 381 -16.12 2.29 2.58
N ILE A 382 -16.40 1.32 3.46
CA ILE A 382 -16.92 1.58 4.81
C ILE A 382 -15.93 2.45 5.60
N ILE A 383 -14.66 2.03 5.64
CA ILE A 383 -13.63 2.79 6.35
C ILE A 383 -13.39 4.14 5.66
N GLY A 384 -13.31 4.15 4.33
CA GLY A 384 -13.15 5.38 3.55
C GLY A 384 -14.28 6.40 3.79
N LYS A 385 -15.52 5.94 3.91
CA LYS A 385 -16.67 6.77 4.27
C LYS A 385 -16.54 7.32 5.68
N ALA A 386 -16.22 6.48 6.66
CA ALA A 386 -16.05 6.94 8.04
C ALA A 386 -14.91 7.97 8.19
N PHE A 387 -13.80 7.79 7.47
CA PHE A 387 -12.73 8.81 7.37
C PHE A 387 -13.26 10.15 6.84
N ARG A 388 -14.07 10.13 5.77
CA ARG A 388 -14.71 11.34 5.21
C ARG A 388 -15.67 11.99 6.21
N ASP A 389 -16.51 11.19 6.87
CA ASP A 389 -17.45 11.67 7.89
C ASP A 389 -16.72 12.34 9.06
N CYS A 390 -15.54 11.83 9.43
CA CYS A 390 -14.66 12.43 10.44
C CYS A 390 -13.78 13.58 9.91
N ARG A 391 -13.88 13.96 8.63
CA ARG A 391 -13.02 14.95 7.97
C ARG A 391 -11.53 14.59 8.03
N ILE A 392 -11.20 13.30 8.09
CA ILE A 392 -9.82 12.80 8.09
C ILE A 392 -9.40 12.55 6.64
N LYS A 393 -8.29 13.16 6.21
CA LYS A 393 -7.77 12.99 4.85
C LYS A 393 -7.25 11.55 4.65
N LYS A 394 -7.63 10.92 3.53
CA LYS A 394 -7.19 9.60 3.01
C LYS A 394 -7.98 8.40 3.55
N GLY A 395 -7.79 7.23 2.92
CA GLY A 395 -8.55 6.00 3.18
C GLY A 395 -7.87 4.99 4.11
N ALA A 396 -8.44 3.78 4.18
CA ALA A 396 -8.19 2.73 5.17
C ALA A 396 -6.71 2.38 5.45
N HIS A 397 -5.82 2.53 4.45
CA HIS A 397 -4.39 2.26 4.63
C HIS A 397 -3.70 3.13 5.70
N LYS A 398 -4.30 4.27 6.08
CA LYS A 398 -3.84 5.09 7.20
C LYS A 398 -3.85 4.34 8.54
N LEU A 399 -4.82 3.44 8.76
CA LEU A 399 -4.92 2.63 9.99
C LEU A 399 -3.76 1.65 10.11
N ARG A 400 -3.37 1.02 9.00
CA ARG A 400 -2.16 0.21 8.95
C ARG A 400 -0.88 1.02 9.18
N GLY A 401 -0.85 2.27 8.73
CA GLY A 401 0.23 3.20 9.07
C GLY A 401 0.26 3.55 10.57
N TYR A 402 -0.91 3.67 11.20
CA TYR A 402 -1.01 3.83 12.66
C TYR A 402 -0.49 2.59 13.39
N PHE A 403 -0.91 1.38 12.98
CA PHE A 403 -0.34 0.13 13.49
C PHE A 403 1.19 0.11 13.40
N ALA A 404 1.75 0.44 12.23
CA ALA A 404 3.19 0.48 12.02
C ALA A 404 3.89 1.46 12.99
N THR A 405 3.24 2.59 13.26
CA THR A 405 3.76 3.62 14.17
C THR A 405 3.75 3.14 15.62
N VAL A 406 2.62 2.59 16.09
CA VAL A 406 2.50 2.09 17.47
C VAL A 406 3.41 0.89 17.70
N THR A 407 3.47 -0.03 16.74
CA THR A 407 4.33 -1.23 16.81
C THR A 407 5.80 -0.83 16.84
N ALA A 408 6.22 0.12 15.99
CA ALA A 408 7.58 0.63 16.01
C ALA A 408 7.95 1.25 17.37
N ALA A 409 7.02 1.96 18.01
CA ALA A 409 7.24 2.53 19.34
C ALA A 409 7.39 1.45 20.41
N ALA A 410 6.50 0.45 20.39
CA ALA A 410 6.55 -0.68 21.32
C ALA A 410 7.85 -1.48 21.20
N LEU A 411 8.25 -1.82 19.97
CA LEU A 411 9.51 -2.52 19.71
C LEU A 411 10.72 -1.71 20.19
N TRP A 412 10.70 -0.38 20.05
CA TRP A 412 11.76 0.47 20.59
C TRP A 412 11.78 0.49 22.12
N ASN A 413 10.62 0.56 22.77
CA ASN A 413 10.55 0.55 24.24
C ASN A 413 11.08 -0.77 24.80
N GLU A 414 10.62 -1.90 24.25
CA GLU A 414 11.10 -3.24 24.61
C GLU A 414 12.61 -3.37 24.36
N TYR A 415 13.07 -2.88 23.21
CA TYR A 415 14.48 -2.83 22.86
C TYR A 415 15.32 -2.08 23.90
N PHE A 416 14.93 -0.85 24.24
CA PHE A 416 15.68 -0.02 25.16
C PHE A 416 15.66 -0.57 26.59
N ALA A 417 14.53 -1.12 27.02
CA ALA A 417 14.38 -1.78 28.31
C ALA A 417 15.28 -3.02 28.44
N GLY A 418 15.29 -3.89 27.42
CA GLY A 418 16.05 -5.14 27.43
C GLY A 418 17.56 -4.98 27.24
N ASN A 419 18.00 -3.90 26.57
CA ASN A 419 19.42 -3.73 26.18
C ASN A 419 20.14 -2.62 26.97
N GLN A 420 19.59 -2.17 28.10
CA GLN A 420 20.17 -1.07 28.90
C GLN A 420 20.52 0.16 28.05
N TYR A 421 19.68 0.47 27.06
CA TYR A 421 19.89 1.56 26.12
C TYR A 421 21.18 1.50 25.26
N ARG A 422 21.83 0.33 25.14
CA ARG A 422 22.93 0.13 24.17
C ARG A 422 22.36 0.19 22.76
N PHE A 423 22.96 1.01 21.88
CA PHE A 423 22.49 1.21 20.51
C PHE A 423 23.46 0.58 19.50
N ASP A 424 23.07 -0.53 18.88
CA ASP A 424 23.87 -1.28 17.88
C ASP A 424 23.08 -1.44 16.57
N GLN A 425 23.77 -1.31 15.43
CA GLN A 425 23.23 -1.52 14.09
C GLN A 425 22.61 -2.92 13.90
N ALA A 426 23.18 -3.98 14.51
CA ALA A 426 22.60 -5.31 14.44
C ALA A 426 21.19 -5.35 15.05
N LEU A 427 20.99 -4.59 16.13
CA LEU A 427 19.72 -4.48 16.82
C LEU A 427 18.73 -3.59 16.05
N VAL A 428 19.17 -2.47 15.47
CA VAL A 428 18.35 -1.67 14.56
C VAL A 428 17.82 -2.52 13.41
N ASN A 429 18.67 -3.38 12.82
CA ASN A 429 18.28 -4.30 11.76
C ASN A 429 17.24 -5.33 12.26
N LYS A 430 17.42 -5.88 13.47
CA LYS A 430 16.43 -6.79 14.09
C LYS A 430 15.06 -6.13 14.23
N VAL A 431 14.99 -4.91 14.77
CA VAL A 431 13.74 -4.17 14.93
C VAL A 431 13.10 -3.84 13.58
N LEU A 432 13.91 -3.47 12.57
CA LEU A 432 13.43 -3.28 11.20
C LEU A 432 12.83 -4.55 10.60
N ASP A 433 13.47 -5.70 10.81
CA ASP A 433 12.99 -7.00 10.33
C ASP A 433 11.70 -7.44 11.03
N GLU A 434 11.60 -7.24 12.34
CA GLU A 434 10.39 -7.53 13.12
C GLU A 434 9.21 -6.64 12.67
N LEU A 435 9.44 -5.33 12.51
CA LEU A 435 8.41 -4.43 11.98
C LEU A 435 8.03 -4.78 10.54
N ALA A 436 9.00 -5.15 9.68
CA ALA A 436 8.74 -5.60 8.32
C ALA A 436 7.89 -6.88 8.31
N ARG A 437 8.19 -7.85 9.19
CA ARG A 437 7.45 -9.10 9.36
C ARG A 437 6.02 -8.84 9.86
N ALA A 438 5.85 -8.00 10.87
CA ALA A 438 4.55 -7.59 11.40
C ALA A 438 3.69 -6.89 10.34
N LEU A 439 4.31 -6.13 9.43
CA LEU A 439 3.65 -5.53 8.27
C LEU A 439 3.52 -6.50 7.09
N GLY A 440 4.11 -7.69 7.10
CA GLY A 440 4.04 -8.60 5.95
C GLY A 440 4.76 -8.06 4.72
N HIS A 441 5.88 -7.38 4.94
CA HIS A 441 6.82 -7.02 3.90
C HIS A 441 7.86 -8.13 3.76
N ALA A 442 8.11 -8.59 2.53
CA ALA A 442 9.12 -9.62 2.28
C ALA A 442 10.56 -9.11 2.46
N GLN A 443 10.74 -7.78 2.48
CA GLN A 443 12.03 -7.10 2.62
C GLN A 443 11.81 -5.78 3.35
N ILE A 444 12.84 -5.28 4.04
CA ILE A 444 12.81 -3.93 4.65
C ILE A 444 12.63 -2.89 3.54
N THR A 445 11.52 -2.16 3.59
CA THR A 445 11.23 -1.08 2.62
C THR A 445 11.50 0.30 3.22
N THR A 446 11.55 1.32 2.36
CA THR A 446 11.65 2.72 2.80
C THR A 446 10.48 3.13 3.70
N THR A 447 9.32 2.47 3.57
CA THR A 447 8.16 2.68 4.46
C THR A 447 8.42 2.16 5.87
N VAL A 448 9.04 0.98 6.02
CA VAL A 448 9.36 0.38 7.32
C VAL A 448 10.36 1.28 8.05
N LYS A 449 11.46 1.62 7.37
CA LYS A 449 12.48 2.55 7.88
C LYS A 449 11.86 3.86 8.34
N PHE A 450 11.00 4.47 7.52
CA PHE A 450 10.35 5.72 7.89
C PHE A 450 9.56 5.65 9.20
N TYR A 451 8.73 4.61 9.40
CA TYR A 451 7.95 4.49 10.64
C TYR A 451 8.83 4.27 11.86
N LEU A 452 9.86 3.43 11.70
CA LEU A 452 10.81 3.15 12.76
C LEU A 452 11.62 4.39 13.15
N ASP A 453 12.22 5.06 12.18
CA ASP A 453 13.00 6.29 12.38
C ASP A 453 12.14 7.36 13.06
N LYS A 454 10.89 7.54 12.59
CA LYS A 454 9.97 8.51 13.18
C LYS A 454 9.74 8.26 14.68
N GLN A 455 9.60 7.00 15.09
CA GLN A 455 9.42 6.67 16.51
C GLN A 455 10.72 6.72 17.30
N LEU A 456 11.85 6.35 16.70
CA LEU A 456 13.15 6.52 17.33
C LEU A 456 13.39 8.01 17.67
N PHE A 457 13.13 8.91 16.71
CA PHE A 457 13.22 10.35 16.95
C PHE A 457 12.23 10.81 18.03
N ALA A 458 11.02 10.26 18.07
CA ALA A 458 10.04 10.56 19.11
C ALA A 458 10.45 10.09 20.51
N HIS A 459 11.12 8.94 20.60
CA HIS A 459 11.60 8.40 21.86
C HIS A 459 12.80 9.21 22.38
N LEU A 460 13.69 9.61 21.47
CA LEU A 460 14.90 10.36 21.81
C LEU A 460 14.65 11.87 22.00
N THR A 461 13.53 12.41 21.51
CA THR A 461 13.21 13.85 21.58
C THR A 461 11.70 14.12 21.59
N LYS A 462 11.25 15.24 22.18
CA LYS A 462 9.84 15.68 22.04
C LYS A 462 9.50 15.92 20.56
N ILE A 463 8.57 15.15 20.00
CA ILE A 463 8.20 15.17 18.57
C ILE A 463 7.89 16.59 18.08
N GLY A 464 8.53 17.01 16.98
CA GLY A 464 8.25 18.29 16.32
C GLY A 464 8.88 19.52 17.00
N SER A 465 9.62 19.32 18.09
CA SER A 465 10.36 20.37 18.74
C SER A 465 11.64 20.73 17.96
N PRO A 466 12.18 21.96 18.11
CA PRO A 466 13.50 22.32 17.59
C PRO A 466 14.60 21.33 18.03
N GLN A 467 14.48 20.79 19.24
CA GLN A 467 15.37 19.79 19.82
C GLN A 467 15.36 18.48 19.00
N ALA A 468 14.21 18.05 18.50
CA ALA A 468 14.10 16.88 17.61
C ALA A 468 14.83 17.07 16.29
N GLN A 469 14.77 18.27 15.71
CA GLN A 469 15.48 18.59 14.47
C GLN A 469 16.99 18.68 14.68
N LEU A 470 17.42 19.25 15.81
CA LEU A 470 18.82 19.31 16.21
C LEU A 470 19.39 17.92 16.48
N PHE A 471 18.67 17.08 17.23
CA PHE A 471 19.07 15.69 17.46
C PHE A 471 19.20 14.92 16.15
N ARG A 472 18.25 15.08 15.22
CA ARG A 472 18.35 14.46 13.90
C ARG A 472 19.57 14.93 13.11
N ARG A 473 19.90 16.22 13.14
CA ARG A 473 21.11 16.75 12.48
C ARG A 473 22.38 16.21 13.14
N LEU A 474 22.42 16.15 14.48
CA LEU A 474 23.51 15.54 15.24
C LEU A 474 23.68 14.07 14.86
N TRP A 475 22.57 13.33 14.81
CA TRP A 475 22.53 11.92 14.40
C TRP A 475 23.05 11.72 12.98
N ASP A 476 22.53 12.46 12.01
CA ASP A 476 22.97 12.39 10.61
C ASP A 476 24.47 12.73 10.49
N THR A 477 24.97 13.65 11.31
CA THR A 477 26.39 14.05 11.31
C THR A 477 27.29 12.98 11.94
N LEU A 478 26.89 12.43 13.09
CA LEU A 478 27.69 11.48 13.87
C LEU A 478 27.66 10.07 13.31
N VAL A 479 26.48 9.62 12.85
CA VAL A 479 26.22 8.22 12.47
C VAL A 479 26.19 8.03 10.95
N MET A 480 25.60 8.98 10.21
CA MET A 480 25.47 8.84 8.74
C MET A 480 26.63 9.51 7.97
N GLY A 481 27.30 10.50 8.56
CA GLY A 481 28.40 11.24 7.94
C GLY A 481 29.76 10.53 8.02
N LYS A 482 29.97 9.68 9.03
CA LYS A 482 31.17 8.84 9.20
C LYS A 482 30.72 7.43 9.57
N ASN A 483 31.24 6.43 8.85
CA ASN A 483 30.89 5.03 9.11
C ASN A 483 31.29 4.58 10.53
N GLU A 484 32.33 5.17 11.12
CA GLU A 484 32.78 4.92 12.49
C GLU A 484 33.41 6.19 13.10
N LEU A 485 33.21 6.39 14.41
CA LEU A 485 33.93 7.39 15.21
C LEU A 485 35.13 6.72 15.88
N SER A 486 36.28 7.41 15.93
CA SER A 486 37.44 6.91 16.68
C SER A 486 37.12 6.82 18.18
N GLU A 487 37.71 5.87 18.89
CA GLU A 487 37.57 5.71 20.34
C GLU A 487 37.85 7.02 21.10
N ARG A 488 38.87 7.76 20.66
CA ARG A 488 39.20 9.08 21.22
C ARG A 488 38.08 10.10 21.00
N SER A 489 37.51 10.16 19.79
CA SER A 489 36.38 11.06 19.49
C SER A 489 35.13 10.69 20.28
N THR A 490 34.83 9.40 20.41
CA THR A 490 33.70 8.89 21.19
C THR A 490 33.86 9.24 22.68
N THR A 491 35.06 9.06 23.23
CA THR A 491 35.39 9.39 24.63
C THR A 491 35.24 10.89 24.89
N LEU A 492 35.78 11.74 24.00
CA LEU A 492 35.65 13.19 24.11
C LEU A 492 34.20 13.65 24.01
N LEU A 493 33.44 13.12 23.05
CA LEU A 493 32.02 13.43 22.91
C LEU A 493 31.24 13.03 24.18
N SER A 494 31.50 11.83 24.71
CA SER A 494 30.88 11.37 25.96
C SER A 494 31.18 12.30 27.14
N GLN A 495 32.44 12.69 27.32
CA GLN A 495 32.86 13.61 28.38
C GLN A 495 32.21 15.00 28.23
N ILE A 496 32.19 15.54 27.01
CA ILE A 496 31.54 16.83 26.72
C ILE A 496 30.04 16.72 27.00
N MET A 497 29.36 15.67 26.53
CA MET A 497 27.93 15.47 26.77
C MET A 497 27.60 15.33 28.27
N ALA A 498 28.41 14.57 29.02
CA ALA A 498 28.23 14.41 30.47
C ALA A 498 28.40 15.75 31.20
N ARG A 499 29.38 16.57 30.80
CA ARG A 499 29.56 17.92 31.36
C ARG A 499 28.42 18.84 30.97
N LEU A 500 28.00 18.86 29.71
CA LEU A 500 26.87 19.65 29.24
C LEU A 500 25.56 19.30 29.97
N ALA A 501 25.28 18.02 30.18
CA ALA A 501 24.08 17.57 30.90
C ALA A 501 24.04 18.04 32.37
N ALA A 502 25.20 18.28 32.99
CA ALA A 502 25.31 18.77 34.36
C ALA A 502 25.42 20.30 34.47
N THR A 503 25.43 21.01 33.34
CA THR A 503 25.75 22.44 33.29
C THR A 503 24.52 23.24 32.85
N ARG A 504 24.34 24.45 33.39
CA ARG A 504 23.27 25.36 32.98
C ARG A 504 23.56 25.98 31.61
N ASP A 505 22.50 26.31 30.87
CA ASP A 505 22.59 26.85 29.51
C ASP A 505 23.34 28.20 29.43
N ASP A 506 23.39 28.96 30.52
CA ASP A 506 24.09 30.25 30.68
C ASP A 506 25.52 30.13 31.20
N SER A 507 26.08 28.91 31.24
CA SER A 507 27.41 28.71 31.77
C SER A 507 28.53 29.16 30.83
N MET A 508 29.66 29.53 31.43
CA MET A 508 30.91 29.80 30.72
C MET A 508 31.35 28.64 29.80
N LEU A 509 31.05 27.38 30.17
CA LEU A 509 31.37 26.22 29.33
C LEU A 509 30.63 26.29 27.98
N ILE A 510 29.34 26.66 27.99
CA ILE A 510 28.53 26.81 26.78
C ILE A 510 29.09 27.95 25.92
N GLU A 511 29.39 29.10 26.52
CA GLU A 511 29.96 30.25 25.81
C GLU A 511 31.31 29.95 25.15
N VAL A 512 32.18 29.21 25.86
CA VAL A 512 33.48 28.77 25.34
C VAL A 512 33.29 27.79 24.19
N LEU A 513 32.41 26.79 24.31
CA LEU A 513 32.11 25.86 23.23
C LEU A 513 31.54 26.57 22.00
N GLU A 514 30.64 27.53 22.18
CA GLU A 514 30.14 28.34 21.07
C GLU A 514 31.24 29.16 20.39
N THR A 515 32.14 29.76 21.17
CA THR A 515 33.26 30.55 20.65
C THR A 515 34.23 29.68 19.86
N VAL A 516 34.57 28.49 20.39
CA VAL A 516 35.40 27.50 19.71
C VAL A 516 34.77 27.02 18.40
N LEU A 517 33.45 26.78 18.38
CA LEU A 517 32.74 26.35 17.18
C LEU A 517 32.60 27.46 16.13
N LYS A 518 32.65 28.74 16.52
CA LYS A 518 32.62 29.92 15.64
C LYS A 518 34.01 30.33 15.13
N ASP A 519 35.10 29.84 15.73
CA ASP A 519 36.46 30.15 15.28
C ASP A 519 36.76 29.40 13.97
N GLU A 520 36.80 30.16 12.87
CA GLU A 520 37.06 29.63 11.52
C GLU A 520 38.40 28.89 11.41
N ARG A 521 39.38 29.21 12.27
CA ARG A 521 40.69 28.53 12.29
C ARG A 521 40.56 27.11 12.81
N LEU A 522 39.64 26.86 13.74
CA LEU A 522 39.34 25.54 14.30
C LEU A 522 38.29 24.78 13.48
N ALA A 523 37.42 25.48 12.74
CA ALA A 523 36.45 24.90 11.82
C ALA A 523 37.05 24.49 10.45
N SER A 524 38.34 24.73 10.23
CA SER A 524 39.03 24.71 8.93
C SER A 524 39.28 23.34 8.27
N ALA A 525 38.67 22.26 8.76
CA ALA A 525 38.54 21.06 7.94
C ALA A 525 37.21 21.14 7.19
N GLU A 526 37.20 21.80 6.02
CA GLU A 526 36.09 21.62 5.07
C GLU A 526 35.78 20.12 4.99
N PRO A 527 34.51 19.69 5.13
CA PRO A 527 34.18 18.30 4.93
C PRO A 527 34.68 17.95 3.53
N VAL A 528 35.70 17.08 3.44
CA VAL A 528 36.22 16.60 2.17
C VAL A 528 35.01 16.12 1.41
N LYS A 529 34.57 16.91 0.41
CA LYS A 529 33.52 16.52 -0.51
C LYS A 529 34.11 15.36 -1.29
N ARG A 530 34.03 14.16 -0.73
CA ARG A 530 34.30 12.93 -1.47
C ARG A 530 33.30 12.94 -2.60
N LYS A 531 33.75 13.37 -3.79
CA LYS A 531 33.10 12.97 -5.03
C LYS A 531 32.99 11.46 -4.91
N LEU A 532 31.77 10.94 -4.91
CA LEU A 532 31.52 9.52 -5.12
C LEU A 532 32.14 9.20 -6.49
N THR A 533 33.42 8.84 -6.50
CA THR A 533 34.06 8.21 -7.64
C THR A 533 33.33 6.88 -7.78
N VAL A 534 32.47 6.80 -8.78
CA VAL A 534 31.93 5.53 -9.24
C VAL A 534 33.14 4.70 -9.63
N VAL A 535 33.48 3.71 -8.82
CA VAL A 535 34.52 2.74 -9.12
C VAL A 535 34.12 2.08 -10.44
N PRO A 536 34.94 2.16 -11.51
CA PRO A 536 34.70 1.38 -12.71
C PRO A 536 34.69 -0.09 -12.31
N SER A 537 33.64 -0.79 -12.68
CA SER A 537 33.52 -2.24 -12.54
C SER A 537 34.81 -2.90 -13.05
N VAL A 538 35.51 -3.58 -12.15
CA VAL A 538 36.66 -4.44 -12.43
C VAL A 538 36.27 -5.39 -13.56
N GLU A 539 36.96 -5.26 -14.69
CA GLU A 539 37.01 -6.28 -15.73
C GLU A 539 37.51 -7.57 -15.07
N ARG A 540 36.67 -8.61 -15.11
CA ARG A 540 37.12 -9.96 -14.82
C ARG A 540 37.99 -10.40 -16.00
N LEU A 541 39.29 -10.38 -15.78
CA LEU A 541 40.19 -11.32 -16.45
C LEU A 541 39.83 -12.72 -15.94
N THR A 542 39.35 -13.56 -16.84
CA THR A 542 39.42 -15.01 -16.71
C THR A 542 40.19 -15.50 -17.92
N ASP A 543 41.34 -16.11 -17.63
CA ASP A 543 41.90 -17.21 -18.42
C ASP A 543 40.85 -18.30 -18.65
#